data_AF-A0A921MYP6-F1
#
_entry.id   AF-A0A921MYP6-F1
#
_cell.length_a   1.000
_cell.length_b   1.000
_cell.length_c   1.000
_cell.angle_alpha   90.00
_cell.angle_beta   90.00
_cell.angle_gamma   90.00
#
_symmetry.space_group_name_H-M   'P 1'
#
loop_
_entity.id
_entity.type
_entity.pdbx_description
1 polymer ?
#
loop_
_entity_poly.entity_id
_entity_poly.type
_entity_poly.pdbx_seq_one_letter_code
_entity_poly.pdbx_strand_id
1 'polypeptide(L)'
;MSKYIFIASDFEIPEVDLTNEQIITPIEAKLKGIKPPNFCSWDELDPNSEISYFESEDDMGNLCIRKENYIFDDVYFYTDKEFIYEVSCSIDNKRAKQILDYIKDIKLISPIELYSIWLDDKVDLEYSAVSIYN
;
A
#
# COMPACT_ATOMS: atom_id res chain seq x y z
N MET A 1 -0.27 9.05 -15.79
CA MET A 1 -1.20 7.99 -15.39
C MET A 1 -0.56 7.13 -14.33
N SER A 2 -1.07 7.18 -13.11
CA SER A 2 -0.72 6.23 -12.03
C SER A 2 -1.90 5.28 -11.83
N LYS A 3 -1.59 4.02 -11.54
CA LYS A 3 -2.62 3.05 -11.14
C LYS A 3 -2.91 3.24 -9.66
N TYR A 4 -4.18 3.43 -9.32
CA TYR A 4 -4.65 3.53 -7.94
C TYR A 4 -5.57 2.35 -7.64
N ILE A 5 -5.33 1.66 -6.54
CA ILE A 5 -6.11 0.51 -6.09
C ILE A 5 -6.68 0.86 -4.73
N PHE A 6 -7.98 0.64 -4.54
CA PHE A 6 -8.63 0.93 -3.27
C PHE A 6 -9.75 -0.05 -2.95
N ILE A 7 -10.03 -0.18 -1.66
CA ILE A 7 -11.20 -0.88 -1.14
C ILE A 7 -12.22 0.16 -0.67
N ALA A 8 -13.47 -0.03 -1.06
CA ALA A 8 -14.60 0.79 -0.65
C ALA A 8 -15.59 -0.06 0.17
N SER A 9 -16.10 0.49 1.27
CA SER A 9 -16.93 -0.23 2.24
C SER A 9 -17.94 0.68 2.94
N ASP A 10 -19.07 0.12 3.37
CA ASP A 10 -20.07 0.79 4.22
C ASP A 10 -19.72 0.72 5.72
N PHE A 11 -18.59 0.09 6.06
CA PHE A 11 -18.13 -0.09 7.44
C PHE A 11 -16.60 -0.05 7.50
N GLU A 12 -16.06 0.29 8.67
CA GLU A 12 -14.60 0.29 8.87
C GLU A 12 -14.01 -1.12 8.74
N ILE A 13 -12.94 -1.24 7.95
CA ILE A 13 -12.11 -2.45 7.86
C ILE A 13 -10.76 -2.19 8.54
N PRO A 14 -10.10 -3.23 9.08
CA PRO A 14 -8.81 -3.07 9.75
C PRO A 14 -7.72 -2.69 8.75
N GLU A 15 -6.94 -1.65 9.07
CA GLU A 15 -5.71 -1.34 8.33
C GLU A 15 -4.67 -2.45 8.53
N VAL A 16 -3.83 -2.68 7.52
CA VAL A 16 -2.74 -3.65 7.60
C VAL A 16 -1.47 -3.08 6.97
N ASP A 17 -0.33 -3.33 7.59
CA ASP A 17 0.97 -3.00 7.05
C ASP A 17 1.87 -4.22 7.10
N LEU A 18 2.02 -4.90 5.97
CA LEU A 18 2.91 -6.05 5.79
C LEU A 18 4.21 -5.67 5.08
N THR A 19 4.48 -4.37 4.90
CA THR A 19 5.70 -3.89 4.22
C THR A 19 6.96 -4.34 4.94
N ASN A 20 6.87 -4.59 6.25
CA ASN A 20 8.01 -4.85 7.13
C ASN A 20 9.08 -3.76 7.02
N GLU A 21 8.68 -2.55 6.64
CA GLU A 21 9.56 -1.39 6.56
C GLU A 21 10.10 -1.05 7.95
N GLN A 22 11.41 -0.91 8.04
CA GLN A 22 12.08 -0.39 9.22
C GLN A 22 12.66 0.98 8.88
N ILE A 23 12.37 1.96 9.71
CA ILE A 23 13.10 3.23 9.67
C ILE A 23 14.33 3.08 10.58
N ILE A 24 15.51 3.22 9.99
CA ILE A 24 16.80 3.16 10.69
C ILE A 24 17.64 4.39 10.37
N THR A 25 18.63 4.66 11.21
CA THR A 25 19.63 5.72 11.00
C THR A 25 20.90 5.19 10.32
N PRO A 26 21.76 6.05 9.74
CA PRO A 26 23.08 5.63 9.24
C PRO A 26 23.94 4.94 10.31
N ILE A 27 23.81 5.33 11.58
CA ILE A 27 24.52 4.68 12.70
C ILE A 27 24.03 3.25 12.88
N GLU A 28 22.72 3.04 12.94
CA GLU A 28 22.13 1.70 13.07
C GLU A 28 22.44 0.82 11.87
N ALA A 29 22.43 1.38 10.66
CA ALA A 29 22.80 0.67 9.44
C ALA A 29 24.26 0.16 9.50
N LYS A 30 25.20 0.98 9.96
CA LYS A 30 26.59 0.57 10.22
C LYS A 30 26.67 -0.55 11.25
N LEU A 31 25.95 -0.42 12.37
CA LEU A 31 25.96 -1.43 13.45
C LEU A 31 25.38 -2.77 12.99
N LYS A 32 24.37 -2.75 12.11
CA LYS A 32 23.79 -3.94 11.48
C LYS A 32 24.66 -4.54 10.36
N GLY A 33 25.77 -3.88 9.99
CA GLY A 33 26.64 -4.33 8.89
C GLY A 33 26.04 -4.15 7.50
N ILE A 34 25.02 -3.30 7.36
CA ILE A 34 24.38 -2.99 6.08
C ILE A 34 25.34 -2.14 5.26
N LYS A 35 25.53 -2.51 3.98
CA LYS A 35 26.39 -1.74 3.07
C LYS A 35 25.68 -0.47 2.62
N PRO A 36 26.40 0.66 2.54
CA PRO A 36 25.83 1.88 1.99
C PRO A 36 25.51 1.72 0.49
N PRO A 37 24.58 2.52 -0.05
CA PRO A 37 24.34 2.60 -1.48
C PRO A 37 25.60 2.98 -2.25
N ASN A 38 25.67 2.65 -3.53
CA ASN A 38 26.88 2.94 -4.33
C ASN A 38 27.15 4.44 -4.57
N PHE A 39 26.21 5.32 -4.24
CA PHE A 39 26.28 6.76 -4.50
C PHE A 39 26.64 7.61 -3.28
N CYS A 40 26.70 7.04 -2.08
CA CYS A 40 27.13 7.73 -0.87
C CYS A 40 27.67 6.72 0.16
N SER A 41 28.41 7.21 1.15
CA SER A 41 28.78 6.47 2.35
C SER A 41 27.89 6.86 3.52
N TRP A 42 27.79 5.99 4.51
CA TRP A 42 27.07 6.30 5.75
C TRP A 42 27.68 7.44 6.57
N ASP A 43 28.96 7.78 6.35
CA ASP A 43 29.64 8.91 7.00
C ASP A 43 29.30 10.27 6.35
N GLU A 44 28.78 10.27 5.11
CA GLU A 44 28.39 11.49 4.39
C GLU A 44 26.95 11.92 4.69
N LEU A 45 26.13 11.04 5.27
CA LEU A 45 24.75 11.32 5.64
C LEU A 45 24.67 11.92 7.05
N ASP A 46 23.66 12.76 7.31
CA ASP A 46 23.36 13.22 8.67
C ASP A 46 23.08 11.98 9.55
N PRO A 47 23.73 11.83 10.72
CA PRO A 47 23.58 10.65 11.58
C PRO A 47 22.14 10.34 12.03
N ASN A 48 21.23 11.32 11.97
CA ASN A 48 19.82 11.18 12.32
C ASN A 48 18.91 11.11 11.08
N SER A 49 19.48 11.02 9.87
CA SER A 49 18.70 10.79 8.66
C SER A 49 17.88 9.51 8.79
N GLU A 50 16.63 9.55 8.33
CA GLU A 50 15.78 8.37 8.24
C GLU A 50 16.08 7.60 6.97
N ILE A 51 16.38 6.31 7.11
CA ILE A 51 16.62 5.37 6.03
C ILE A 51 15.52 4.31 6.10
N SER A 52 14.75 4.22 5.02
CA SER A 52 13.82 3.10 4.80
C SER A 52 14.62 1.83 4.49
N TYR A 53 14.42 0.81 5.31
CA TYR A 53 15.15 -0.46 5.22
C TYR A 53 14.19 -1.64 5.19
N PHE A 54 14.50 -2.59 4.30
CA PHE A 54 13.84 -3.87 4.17
C PHE A 54 14.88 -4.98 4.33
N GLU A 55 14.55 -6.04 5.07
CA GLU A 55 15.45 -7.18 5.29
C GLU A 55 15.78 -7.89 3.96
N SER A 56 14.80 -7.97 3.05
CA SER A 56 14.97 -8.50 1.70
C SER A 56 14.25 -7.66 0.66
N GLU A 57 14.76 -7.69 -0.57
CA GLU A 57 14.05 -7.10 -1.73
C GLU A 57 12.66 -7.75 -1.91
N ASP A 58 12.54 -9.03 -1.55
CA ASP A 58 11.27 -9.77 -1.55
C ASP A 58 10.23 -9.21 -0.57
N ASP A 59 10.62 -8.40 0.41
CA ASP A 59 9.71 -7.71 1.34
C ASP A 59 9.22 -6.38 0.80
N MET A 60 9.93 -5.78 -0.16
CA MET A 60 9.53 -4.52 -0.78
C MET A 60 8.19 -4.66 -1.49
N GLY A 61 7.27 -3.72 -1.27
CA GLY A 61 5.96 -3.73 -1.92
C GLY A 61 5.05 -4.88 -1.47
N ASN A 62 5.25 -5.44 -0.28
CA ASN A 62 4.21 -6.23 0.40
C ASN A 62 2.96 -5.37 0.66
N LEU A 63 1.84 -6.04 0.89
CA LEU A 63 0.53 -5.41 1.10
C LEU A 63 0.53 -4.38 2.24
N CYS A 64 0.09 -3.18 1.91
CA CYS A 64 -0.29 -2.14 2.85
C CYS A 64 -1.71 -1.68 2.50
N ILE A 65 -2.61 -1.67 3.48
CA ILE A 65 -3.97 -1.14 3.35
C ILE A 65 -4.14 -0.11 4.45
N ARG A 66 -4.35 1.14 4.06
CA ARG A 66 -4.50 2.26 4.99
C ARG A 66 -5.75 3.05 4.66
N LYS A 67 -6.38 3.62 5.69
CA LYS A 67 -7.56 4.44 5.50
C LYS A 67 -7.16 5.69 4.72
N GLU A 68 -7.85 5.94 3.61
CA GLU A 68 -7.58 7.13 2.81
C GLU A 68 -8.13 8.35 3.55
N ASN A 69 -7.24 9.27 3.93
CA ASN A 69 -7.60 10.48 4.66
C ASN A 69 -7.64 11.71 3.74
N TYR A 70 -7.04 11.61 2.55
CA TYR A 70 -7.01 12.65 1.54
C TYR A 70 -7.71 12.10 0.30
N ILE A 71 -9.04 12.01 0.38
CA ILE A 71 -9.84 11.47 -0.70
C ILE A 71 -9.65 12.35 -1.95
N PHE A 72 -9.15 11.73 -3.01
CA PHE A 72 -9.22 12.33 -4.34
C PHE A 72 -10.69 12.42 -4.72
N ASP A 73 -11.21 13.62 -5.04
CA ASP A 73 -12.61 13.82 -5.45
C ASP A 73 -13.04 12.82 -6.56
N ASP A 74 -12.08 12.38 -7.37
CA ASP A 74 -12.24 11.38 -8.42
C ASP A 74 -12.64 9.99 -7.91
N VAL A 75 -12.34 9.60 -6.67
CA VAL A 75 -12.67 8.27 -6.13
C VAL A 75 -14.17 8.10 -5.92
N TYR A 76 -14.84 9.14 -5.42
CA TYR A 76 -16.30 9.15 -5.24
C TYR A 76 -17.08 9.13 -6.56
N PHE A 77 -16.42 9.31 -7.71
CA PHE A 77 -17.04 9.05 -9.00
C PHE A 77 -17.34 7.55 -9.21
N TYR A 78 -16.56 6.67 -8.57
CA TYR A 78 -16.63 5.22 -8.80
C TYR A 78 -17.47 4.47 -7.78
N THR A 79 -17.72 5.06 -6.62
CA THR A 79 -18.37 4.40 -5.48
C THR A 79 -19.09 5.41 -4.59
N ASP A 80 -20.21 4.99 -4.00
CA ASP A 80 -20.99 5.75 -3.02
C ASP A 80 -20.70 5.31 -1.56
N LYS A 81 -19.75 4.40 -1.37
CA LYS A 81 -19.36 3.86 -0.06
C LYS A 81 -18.74 4.93 0.84
N GLU A 82 -19.01 4.83 2.14
CA GLU A 82 -18.54 5.79 3.14
C GLU A 82 -17.04 5.70 3.41
N PHE A 83 -16.50 4.48 3.50
CA PHE A 83 -15.12 4.24 3.90
C PHE A 83 -14.25 3.80 2.72
N ILE A 84 -13.16 4.53 2.48
CA ILE A 84 -12.19 4.28 1.41
C ILE A 84 -10.83 3.95 2.02
N TYR A 85 -10.19 2.91 1.48
CA TYR A 85 -8.87 2.44 1.90
C TYR A 85 -7.96 2.27 0.69
N GLU A 86 -6.82 2.95 0.68
CA GLU A 86 -5.79 2.73 -0.33
C GLU A 86 -5.19 1.33 -0.16
N VAL A 87 -4.99 0.63 -1.27
CA VAL A 87 -4.29 -0.65 -1.33
C VAL A 87 -2.97 -0.46 -2.08
N SER A 88 -1.86 -0.47 -1.33
CA SER A 88 -0.51 -0.33 -1.88
C SER A 88 0.22 -1.68 -1.82
N CYS A 89 0.61 -2.19 -2.98
CA CYS A 89 1.43 -3.40 -3.12
C CYS A 89 1.99 -3.53 -4.54
N SER A 90 3.03 -4.35 -4.71
CA SER A 90 3.51 -4.77 -6.03
C SER A 90 2.48 -5.67 -6.73
N ILE A 91 2.42 -5.61 -8.06
CA ILE A 91 1.49 -6.43 -8.85
C ILE A 91 2.16 -7.77 -9.18
N ASP A 92 2.04 -8.72 -8.25
CA ASP A 92 2.50 -10.10 -8.43
C ASP A 92 1.57 -11.12 -7.75
N ASN A 93 1.81 -12.42 -7.97
CA ASN A 93 0.99 -13.50 -7.40
C ASN A 93 1.10 -13.59 -5.87
N LYS A 94 2.23 -13.21 -5.27
CA LYS A 94 2.45 -13.24 -3.82
C LYS A 94 1.56 -12.18 -3.16
N ARG A 95 1.54 -10.95 -3.69
CA ARG A 95 0.73 -9.84 -3.17
C ARG A 95 -0.75 -10.02 -3.48
N ALA A 96 -1.10 -10.58 -4.65
CA ALA A 96 -2.48 -10.96 -4.94
C ALA A 96 -3.03 -11.96 -3.89
N LYS A 97 -2.18 -12.91 -3.46
CA LYS A 97 -2.53 -13.83 -2.36
C LYS A 97 -2.65 -13.09 -1.02
N GLN A 98 -1.76 -12.15 -0.71
CA GLN A 98 -1.86 -11.33 0.52
C GLN A 98 -3.20 -10.57 0.58
N ILE A 99 -3.64 -9.97 -0.54
CA ILE A 99 -4.95 -9.30 -0.62
C ILE A 99 -6.08 -10.29 -0.36
N LEU A 100 -6.05 -11.45 -1.01
CA LEU A 100 -7.08 -12.47 -0.85
C LEU A 100 -7.14 -13.01 0.59
N ASP A 101 -5.99 -13.27 1.20
CA ASP A 101 -5.91 -13.76 2.58
C ASP A 101 -6.42 -12.69 3.56
N TYR A 102 -6.05 -11.42 3.36
CA TYR A 102 -6.60 -10.29 4.12
C TYR A 102 -8.13 -10.23 4.02
N ILE A 103 -8.69 -10.31 2.81
CA ILE A 103 -10.14 -10.24 2.58
C ILE A 103 -10.89 -11.40 3.27
N LYS A 104 -10.29 -12.58 3.35
CA LYS A 104 -10.87 -13.73 4.06
C LYS A 104 -10.82 -13.57 5.58
N ASP A 105 -9.78 -12.90 6.09
CA ASP A 105 -9.56 -12.71 7.51
C ASP A 105 -10.45 -11.59 8.08
N ILE A 106 -10.74 -10.57 7.27
CA ILE A 106 -11.77 -9.58 7.62
C ILE A 106 -13.13 -10.27 7.57
N LYS A 107 -13.76 -10.45 8.73
CA LYS A 107 -15.09 -11.05 8.85
C LYS A 107 -16.14 -10.10 8.27
N LEU A 108 -16.28 -10.12 6.95
CA LEU A 108 -17.17 -9.22 6.21
C LEU A 108 -18.60 -9.31 6.75
N ILE A 109 -19.10 -8.19 7.28
CA ILE A 109 -20.50 -8.06 7.71
C ILE A 109 -21.41 -7.59 6.57
N SER A 110 -20.82 -7.00 5.53
CA SER A 110 -21.47 -6.51 4.31
C SER A 110 -20.47 -6.65 3.14
N PRO A 111 -20.92 -6.64 1.87
CA PRO A 111 -20.01 -6.67 0.73
C PRO A 111 -19.08 -5.46 0.72
N ILE A 112 -17.87 -5.68 0.22
CA ILE A 112 -16.90 -4.63 -0.09
C ILE A 112 -16.65 -4.57 -1.60
N GLU A 113 -16.13 -3.45 -2.05
CA GLU A 113 -15.76 -3.22 -3.44
C GLU A 113 -14.25 -3.06 -3.55
N LEU A 114 -13.61 -3.82 -4.44
CA LEU A 114 -12.20 -3.65 -4.77
C LEU A 114 -12.09 -3.01 -6.15
N TYR A 115 -11.45 -1.86 -6.21
CA TYR A 115 -11.25 -1.09 -7.43
C TYR A 115 -9.79 -1.04 -7.85
N SER A 116 -9.59 -0.99 -9.16
CA SER A 116 -8.32 -0.68 -9.80
C SER A 116 -8.58 0.34 -10.90
N ILE A 117 -8.19 1.59 -10.67
CA ILE A 117 -8.43 2.72 -11.58
C ILE A 117 -7.12 3.32 -12.09
N TRP A 118 -7.19 4.02 -13.22
CA TRP A 118 -6.13 4.88 -13.70
C TRP A 118 -6.48 6.34 -13.38
N LEU A 119 -5.60 7.02 -12.65
CA LEU A 119 -5.71 8.47 -12.45
C LEU A 119 -5.06 9.18 -13.65
N ASP A 120 -5.85 9.95 -14.41
CA ASP A 120 -5.39 10.82 -15.51
C ASP A 120 -6.14 12.15 -15.51
N ASP A 121 -5.49 13.20 -16.03
CA ASP A 121 -6.06 14.55 -16.15
C ASP A 121 -7.15 14.64 -17.25
N LYS A 122 -7.40 13.54 -17.99
CA LYS A 122 -8.35 13.49 -19.12
C LYS A 122 -9.16 12.18 -19.09
N VAL A 123 -10.44 12.35 -18.79
CA VAL A 123 -11.45 11.32 -18.57
C VAL A 123 -11.74 10.54 -19.85
N ASP A 124 -11.09 9.39 -20.01
CA ASP A 124 -11.68 8.17 -20.59
C ASP A 124 -11.35 7.04 -19.60
N LEU A 125 -12.29 6.77 -18.69
CA LEU A 125 -12.02 5.99 -17.48
C LEU A 125 -12.14 4.49 -17.75
N GLU A 126 -11.01 3.79 -17.80
CA GLU A 126 -10.96 2.34 -17.67
C GLU A 126 -10.82 1.96 -16.19
N TYR A 127 -11.81 1.24 -15.66
CA TYR A 127 -11.75 0.66 -14.32
C TYR A 127 -12.17 -0.80 -14.30
N SER A 128 -11.71 -1.52 -13.29
CA SER A 128 -12.21 -2.85 -12.94
C SER A 128 -12.67 -2.84 -11.50
N ALA A 129 -13.89 -3.29 -11.26
CA ALA A 129 -14.50 -3.40 -9.95
C ALA A 129 -14.92 -4.85 -9.70
N VAL A 130 -14.69 -5.33 -8.48
CA VAL A 130 -15.18 -6.63 -8.02
C VAL A 130 -15.90 -6.44 -6.69
N SER A 131 -17.17 -6.82 -6.65
CA SER A 131 -17.94 -6.92 -5.41
C SER A 131 -17.67 -8.27 -4.76
N ILE A 132 -17.25 -8.27 -3.50
CA ILE A 132 -16.89 -9.48 -2.76
C ILE A 132 -17.93 -9.73 -1.67
N TYR A 133 -18.48 -10.94 -1.67
CA TYR A 133 -19.49 -11.41 -0.73
C TYR A 133 -18.90 -12.50 0.16
N ASN A 134 -19.44 -12.64 1.38
CA ASN A 134 -19.12 -13.72 2.31
C ASN A 134 -19.80 -15.04 1.92
#